data_AF-A0A0G4G9X0-F1
#
_entry.id   AF-A0A0G4G9X0-F1
#
_cell.length_a   1.000
_cell.length_b   1.000
_cell.length_c   1.000
_cell.angle_alpha   90.00
_cell.angle_beta   90.00
_cell.angle_gamma   90.00
#
_symmetry.space_group_name_H-M   'P 1'
#
loop_
_entity.id
_entity.type
_entity.pdbx_description
1 polymer ?
#
loop_
_entity_poly.entity_id
_entity_poly.type
_entity_poly.pdbx_seq_one_letter_code
_entity_poly.pdbx_strand_id
1 'polypeptide(L)'
;MLEQGGSGWRNIAVFLRLAVIYRLMAPEAVPLVVSARWMAAHLRTKPAAEDLSLMEVVSFSLIRRRLSLSREILPPAKGEGMGGGDRVQHDDDYRLQRDDPYEVGYNRHDPAVHLRMDDTRFYLFPSLSAALVWRLVRRLAACDCLEHRMVLRGRVDVSDDRYLSLMSDGLTGQDVFAVGCRLHDSGSVTYQRVVMVSGFRPDDTIAAYMKLYCGNLKLYTTERCAASASCPLDERLPTSMGLFRRVLGRFGLEKEVIDGGRVTV
;
A
#
# COMPACT_ATOMS: atom_id res chain seq x y z
N MET A 1 -3.52 -21.41 4.50
CA MET A 1 -3.15 -21.46 3.07
C MET A 1 -2.63 -20.13 2.49
N LEU A 2 -3.10 -18.94 2.93
CA LEU A 2 -2.57 -17.65 2.43
C LEU A 2 -1.12 -17.33 2.85
N GLU A 3 -0.60 -17.94 3.91
CA GLU A 3 0.75 -17.69 4.41
C GLU A 3 1.85 -18.51 3.71
N GLN A 4 1.48 -19.49 2.86
CA GLN A 4 2.43 -20.33 2.12
C GLN A 4 2.67 -19.85 0.68
N GLY A 5 2.04 -18.75 0.25
CA GLY A 5 2.07 -18.29 -1.15
C GLY A 5 3.26 -17.39 -1.55
N GLY A 6 4.23 -17.13 -0.68
CA GLY A 6 5.26 -16.12 -0.95
C GLY A 6 4.73 -14.69 -0.81
N SER A 7 5.57 -13.70 -1.15
CA SER A 7 5.35 -12.27 -0.88
C SER A 7 4.07 -11.70 -1.49
N GLY A 8 3.71 -12.11 -2.72
CA GLY A 8 2.52 -11.63 -3.42
C GLY A 8 1.22 -11.93 -2.68
N TRP A 9 1.06 -13.16 -2.19
CA TRP A 9 -0.12 -13.55 -1.41
C TRP A 9 -0.21 -12.87 -0.05
N ARG A 10 0.95 -12.64 0.60
CA ARG A 10 1.00 -11.84 1.83
C ARG A 10 0.47 -10.43 1.57
N ASN A 11 0.91 -9.77 0.50
CA ASN A 11 0.44 -8.44 0.13
C ASN A 11 -1.07 -8.40 -0.18
N ILE A 12 -1.61 -9.43 -0.86
CA ILE A 12 -3.05 -9.56 -1.10
C ILE A 12 -3.83 -9.74 0.20
N ALA A 13 -3.35 -10.58 1.11
CA ALA A 13 -4.00 -10.76 2.41
C ALA A 13 -4.07 -9.43 3.19
N VAL A 14 -2.98 -8.65 3.16
CA VAL A 14 -2.96 -7.30 3.76
C VAL A 14 -3.95 -6.37 3.06
N PHE A 15 -3.96 -6.32 1.73
CA PHE A 15 -4.90 -5.51 0.95
C PHE A 15 -6.37 -5.79 1.35
N LEU A 16 -6.75 -7.06 1.46
CA LEU A 16 -8.11 -7.46 1.80
C LEU A 16 -8.48 -7.08 3.24
N ARG A 17 -7.55 -7.28 4.19
CA ARG A 17 -7.77 -6.89 5.58
C ARG A 17 -8.02 -5.39 5.71
N LEU A 18 -7.18 -4.58 5.07
CA LEU A 18 -7.41 -3.14 5.02
C LEU A 18 -8.76 -2.82 4.39
N ALA A 19 -9.11 -3.43 3.25
CA ALA A 19 -10.41 -3.20 2.63
C ALA A 19 -11.59 -3.49 3.59
N VAL A 20 -11.49 -4.52 4.44
CA VAL A 20 -12.49 -4.80 5.48
C VAL A 20 -12.48 -3.76 6.60
N ILE A 21 -11.32 -3.40 7.15
CA ILE A 21 -11.19 -2.38 8.21
C ILE A 21 -11.77 -1.04 7.77
N TYR A 22 -11.49 -0.65 6.52
CA TYR A 22 -12.03 0.57 5.91
C TYR A 22 -13.47 0.45 5.42
N ARG A 23 -14.14 -0.68 5.68
CA ARG A 23 -15.54 -0.97 5.29
C ARG A 23 -15.79 -0.86 3.79
N LEU A 24 -14.75 -1.08 2.99
CA LEU A 24 -14.83 -1.16 1.53
C LEU A 24 -15.31 -2.54 1.07
N MET A 25 -15.20 -3.53 1.97
CA MET A 25 -15.63 -4.91 1.79
C MET A 25 -16.26 -5.40 3.09
N ALA A 26 -17.33 -6.20 2.99
CA ALA A 26 -17.95 -6.84 4.15
C ALA A 26 -17.02 -7.94 4.72
N PRO A 27 -16.91 -8.11 6.06
CA PRO A 27 -16.06 -9.13 6.67
C PRO A 27 -16.33 -10.55 6.16
N GLU A 28 -17.60 -10.86 5.86
CA GLU A 28 -18.06 -12.17 5.37
C GLU A 28 -17.58 -12.48 3.95
N ALA A 29 -17.02 -11.49 3.24
CA ALA A 29 -16.38 -11.69 1.94
C ALA A 29 -14.95 -12.26 2.06
N VAL A 30 -14.44 -12.45 3.28
CA VAL A 30 -13.12 -13.03 3.59
C VAL A 30 -13.31 -14.29 4.47
N PRO A 31 -12.63 -15.42 4.19
CA PRO A 31 -11.61 -15.63 3.17
C PRO A 31 -12.18 -15.63 1.76
N LEU A 32 -11.36 -15.17 0.80
CA LEU A 32 -11.69 -15.27 -0.61
C LEU A 32 -11.73 -16.74 -1.03
N VAL A 33 -12.95 -17.26 -1.26
CA VAL A 33 -13.13 -18.59 -1.85
C VAL A 33 -13.29 -18.43 -3.35
N VAL A 34 -12.24 -18.78 -4.11
CA VAL A 34 -12.30 -18.86 -5.57
C VAL A 34 -12.71 -20.29 -5.94
N SER A 35 -13.87 -20.47 -6.59
CA SER A 35 -14.32 -21.82 -6.94
C SER A 35 -13.46 -22.43 -8.06
N ALA A 36 -13.24 -23.75 -8.01
CA ALA A 36 -12.53 -24.47 -9.05
C ALA A 36 -13.17 -24.30 -10.44
N ARG A 37 -14.51 -24.20 -10.49
CA ARG A 37 -15.25 -23.91 -11.73
C ARG A 37 -14.96 -22.51 -12.27
N TRP A 38 -14.86 -21.52 -11.40
CA TRP A 38 -14.52 -20.17 -11.81
C TRP A 38 -13.08 -20.11 -12.35
N MET A 39 -12.13 -20.74 -11.65
CA MET A 39 -10.76 -20.93 -12.09
C MET A 39 -10.70 -21.59 -13.47
N ALA A 40 -11.38 -22.73 -13.65
CA ALA A 40 -11.40 -23.46 -14.91
C ALA A 40 -12.01 -22.64 -16.07
N ALA A 41 -13.07 -21.87 -15.82
CA ALA A 41 -13.74 -21.07 -16.85
C ALA A 41 -12.92 -19.84 -17.30
N HIS A 42 -12.13 -19.25 -16.41
CA HIS A 42 -11.41 -17.99 -16.69
C HIS A 42 -9.91 -18.18 -16.96
N LEU A 43 -9.32 -19.31 -16.54
CA LEU A 43 -7.90 -19.63 -16.82
C LEU A 43 -7.72 -20.44 -18.11
N ARG A 44 -8.67 -21.30 -18.51
CA ARG A 44 -8.51 -22.14 -19.72
C ARG A 44 -8.87 -21.47 -21.04
N THR A 45 -9.57 -20.34 -21.03
CA THR A 45 -10.24 -19.81 -22.23
C THR A 45 -9.47 -18.72 -22.97
N LYS A 46 -8.24 -18.39 -22.57
CA LYS A 46 -7.38 -17.47 -23.33
C LYS A 46 -6.12 -18.20 -23.82
N PRO A 47 -5.78 -18.13 -25.12
CA PRO A 47 -4.47 -18.59 -25.61
C PRO A 47 -3.27 -17.84 -25.00
N ALA A 48 -3.52 -16.79 -24.20
CA ALA A 48 -2.54 -16.04 -23.40
C ALA A 48 -2.51 -16.48 -21.91
N ALA A 49 -2.97 -17.71 -21.60
CA ALA A 49 -2.98 -18.23 -20.23
C ALA A 49 -1.58 -18.53 -19.66
N GLU A 50 -0.53 -18.44 -20.46
CA GLU A 50 0.85 -18.56 -20.00
C GLU A 50 1.36 -17.30 -19.27
N ASP A 51 0.69 -16.14 -19.44
CA ASP A 51 1.17 -14.86 -18.90
C ASP A 51 0.20 -14.14 -17.94
N LEU A 52 -1.06 -14.59 -17.81
CA LEU A 52 -1.97 -14.03 -16.81
C LEU A 52 -1.66 -14.60 -15.43
N SER A 53 -0.88 -13.86 -14.64
CA SER A 53 -0.60 -14.20 -13.25
C SER A 53 -1.91 -14.33 -12.48
N LEU A 54 -2.01 -15.34 -11.60
CA LEU A 54 -3.16 -15.53 -10.72
C LEU A 54 -3.52 -14.27 -9.93
N MET A 55 -2.53 -13.39 -9.74
CA MET A 55 -2.60 -12.06 -9.15
C MET A 55 -3.43 -11.06 -9.97
N GLU A 56 -3.29 -11.03 -11.30
CA GLU A 56 -4.14 -10.22 -12.16
C GLU A 56 -5.58 -10.68 -12.11
N VAL A 57 -5.79 -12.00 -12.05
CA VAL A 57 -7.11 -12.62 -11.97
C VAL A 57 -7.81 -12.26 -10.65
N VAL A 58 -7.11 -12.32 -9.51
CA VAL A 58 -7.60 -11.85 -8.20
C VAL A 58 -7.89 -10.35 -8.24
N SER A 59 -6.97 -9.54 -8.79
CA SER A 59 -7.11 -8.08 -8.88
C SER A 59 -8.32 -7.68 -9.73
N PHE A 60 -8.41 -8.18 -10.97
CA PHE A 60 -9.51 -7.85 -11.89
C PHE A 60 -10.86 -8.35 -11.41
N SER A 61 -10.92 -9.48 -10.70
CA SER A 61 -12.20 -10.11 -10.36
C SER A 61 -12.76 -9.64 -9.03
N LEU A 62 -11.90 -9.26 -8.08
CA LEU A 62 -12.32 -8.85 -6.74
C LEU A 62 -12.42 -7.33 -6.61
N ILE A 63 -11.43 -6.60 -7.12
CA ILE A 63 -11.39 -5.14 -7.01
C ILE A 63 -12.44 -4.51 -7.93
N ARG A 64 -12.64 -5.08 -9.13
CA ARG A 64 -13.63 -4.57 -10.10
C ARG A 64 -15.06 -5.00 -9.78
N ARG A 65 -15.28 -6.12 -9.10
CA ARG A 65 -16.64 -6.67 -8.94
C ARG A 65 -17.24 -6.50 -7.55
N ARG A 66 -16.41 -6.38 -6.50
CA ARG A 66 -16.88 -6.36 -5.11
C ARG A 66 -16.54 -5.11 -4.32
N LEU A 67 -15.54 -4.36 -4.76
CA LEU A 67 -15.34 -3.03 -4.21
C LEU A 67 -16.24 -2.09 -5.01
N SER A 68 -17.08 -1.31 -4.34
CA SER A 68 -17.78 -0.14 -4.91
C SER A 68 -16.82 0.89 -5.54
N LEU A 69 -15.51 0.62 -5.46
CA LEU A 69 -14.35 1.31 -6.00
C LEU A 69 -14.03 0.98 -7.47
N SER A 70 -14.81 0.10 -8.11
CA SER A 70 -14.55 -0.42 -9.46
C SER A 70 -14.40 0.65 -10.56
N ARG A 71 -14.96 1.84 -10.41
CA ARG A 71 -14.89 2.87 -11.47
C ARG A 71 -13.59 3.66 -11.50
N GLU A 72 -12.75 3.59 -10.46
CA GLU A 72 -11.62 4.52 -10.31
C GLU A 72 -10.29 3.87 -9.88
N ILE A 73 -10.28 2.66 -9.31
CA ILE A 73 -9.01 1.97 -8.95
C ILE A 73 -8.37 1.26 -10.15
N LEU A 74 -9.18 0.89 -11.14
CA LEU A 74 -8.72 0.24 -12.37
C LEU A 74 -9.09 1.16 -13.54
N PRO A 75 -8.21 1.34 -14.53
CA PRO A 75 -8.58 2.07 -15.74
C PRO A 75 -9.79 1.38 -16.39
N PRO A 76 -10.72 2.15 -17.01
CA PRO A 76 -11.76 1.56 -17.83
C PRO A 76 -11.12 0.67 -18.90
N ALA A 77 -11.75 -0.48 -19.17
CA ALA A 77 -11.38 -1.29 -20.33
C ALA A 77 -11.42 -0.39 -21.57
N LYS A 78 -10.35 -0.42 -22.38
CA LYS A 78 -10.11 0.44 -23.56
C LYS A 78 -11.39 1.01 -24.17
N GLY A 79 -11.53 2.33 -24.07
CA GLY A 79 -12.54 3.10 -24.79
C GLY A 79 -13.63 3.65 -23.89
N GLU A 80 -13.33 4.74 -23.18
CA GLU A 80 -14.24 5.88 -22.99
C GLU A 80 -13.47 6.99 -22.28
N GLY A 81 -13.56 8.20 -22.83
CA GLY A 81 -12.71 9.33 -22.50
C GLY A 81 -13.14 10.11 -21.25
N MET A 82 -12.18 10.92 -20.79
CA MET A 82 -12.26 12.00 -19.79
C MET A 82 -12.18 11.61 -18.31
N GLY A 83 -11.04 11.95 -17.70
CA GLY A 83 -10.87 12.11 -16.25
C GLY A 83 -9.72 11.31 -15.64
N GLY A 84 -8.48 11.82 -15.72
CA GLY A 84 -7.36 11.61 -14.78
C GLY A 84 -7.20 10.29 -14.02
N GLY A 85 -7.52 9.14 -14.63
CA GLY A 85 -7.43 7.84 -13.98
C GLY A 85 -6.06 7.20 -14.19
N ASP A 86 -5.38 6.83 -13.09
CA ASP A 86 -4.12 6.09 -13.12
C ASP A 86 -4.25 4.82 -14.01
N ARG A 87 -3.56 4.82 -15.15
CA ARG A 87 -3.50 3.62 -16.01
C ARG A 87 -2.43 2.68 -15.45
N VAL A 88 -2.82 1.44 -15.17
CA VAL A 88 -1.86 0.34 -15.03
C VAL A 88 -1.48 -0.03 -16.46
N GLN A 89 -0.26 0.27 -16.86
CA GLN A 89 0.30 -0.28 -18.08
C GLN A 89 1.19 -1.45 -17.67
N HIS A 90 0.77 -2.66 -18.06
CA HIS A 90 1.69 -3.78 -18.21
C HIS A 90 2.45 -3.48 -19.49
N ASP A 91 3.51 -2.69 -19.36
CA ASP A 91 4.35 -2.39 -20.49
C ASP A 91 5.31 -3.58 -20.63
N ASP A 92 4.98 -4.52 -21.52
CA ASP A 92 5.87 -5.64 -21.87
C ASP A 92 7.24 -5.13 -22.36
N ASP A 93 7.33 -3.85 -22.73
CA ASP A 93 8.53 -3.17 -23.22
C ASP A 93 9.35 -2.47 -22.12
N TYR A 94 8.79 -2.24 -20.92
CA TYR A 94 9.61 -1.80 -19.78
C TYR A 94 10.31 -3.01 -19.17
N ARG A 95 11.26 -3.57 -19.92
CA ARG A 95 12.30 -4.39 -19.33
C ARG A 95 12.97 -3.53 -18.28
N LEU A 96 12.85 -3.94 -17.01
CA LEU A 96 13.67 -3.42 -15.93
C LEU A 96 15.08 -3.30 -16.50
N GLN A 97 15.62 -2.08 -16.51
CA GLN A 97 16.94 -1.86 -17.06
C GLN A 97 17.89 -2.81 -16.34
N ARG A 98 18.87 -3.35 -17.07
CA ARG A 98 19.91 -4.16 -16.47
C ARG A 98 20.51 -3.35 -15.32
N ASP A 99 20.56 -3.94 -14.13
CA ASP A 99 20.96 -3.31 -12.86
C ASP A 99 19.87 -2.50 -12.13
N ASP A 100 18.58 -2.60 -12.52
CA ASP A 100 17.49 -2.04 -11.70
C ASP A 100 17.42 -2.79 -10.35
N PRO A 101 17.36 -2.10 -9.20
CA PRO A 101 17.22 -2.78 -7.91
C PRO A 101 15.97 -3.67 -7.76
N TYR A 102 14.98 -3.56 -8.64
CA TYR A 102 13.83 -4.48 -8.70
C TYR A 102 14.03 -5.69 -9.63
N GLU A 103 15.12 -5.73 -10.39
CA GLU A 103 15.57 -6.94 -11.10
C GLU A 103 15.96 -8.02 -10.09
N VAL A 104 16.64 -7.61 -9.01
CA VAL A 104 16.97 -8.47 -7.87
C VAL A 104 15.69 -8.78 -7.07
N GLY A 105 15.09 -9.92 -7.36
CA GLY A 105 13.82 -10.35 -6.75
C GLY A 105 12.62 -10.30 -7.68
N TYR A 106 12.84 -10.10 -8.99
CA TYR A 106 11.78 -10.19 -9.98
C TYR A 106 11.01 -11.52 -9.86
N ASN A 107 9.69 -11.40 -9.74
CA ASN A 107 8.78 -12.54 -9.69
C ASN A 107 7.84 -12.47 -10.90
N ARG A 108 7.95 -13.42 -11.82
CA ARG A 108 7.08 -13.47 -13.02
C ARG A 108 5.59 -13.54 -12.68
N HIS A 109 5.22 -14.08 -11.51
CA HIS A 109 3.83 -14.18 -11.07
C HIS A 109 3.35 -12.98 -10.24
N ASP A 110 4.23 -12.03 -9.93
CA ASP A 110 3.91 -10.76 -9.28
C ASP A 110 4.91 -9.70 -9.79
N PRO A 111 4.86 -9.36 -11.10
CA PRO A 111 5.89 -8.58 -11.75
C PRO A 111 5.89 -7.15 -11.24
N ALA A 112 7.02 -6.45 -11.37
CA ALA A 112 7.10 -5.02 -11.18
C ALA A 112 6.09 -4.31 -12.09
N VAL A 113 5.46 -3.23 -11.60
CA VAL A 113 4.43 -2.52 -12.36
C VAL A 113 4.62 -1.01 -12.32
N HIS A 114 4.21 -0.38 -13.42
CA HIS A 114 4.26 1.06 -13.62
C HIS A 114 2.85 1.63 -13.51
N LEU A 115 2.70 2.63 -12.65
CA LEU A 115 1.48 3.42 -12.56
C LEU A 115 1.76 4.83 -13.06
N ARG A 116 1.38 5.08 -14.30
CA ARG A 116 1.58 6.37 -14.96
C ARG A 116 0.55 7.38 -14.45
N MET A 117 1.04 8.54 -14.04
CA MET A 117 0.22 9.69 -13.66
C MET A 117 -0.01 10.61 -14.86
N ASP A 118 1.05 10.88 -15.62
CA ASP A 118 1.04 11.67 -16.85
C ASP A 118 2.24 11.26 -17.74
N ASP A 119 2.61 12.08 -18.72
CA ASP A 119 3.66 11.74 -19.68
C ASP A 119 5.08 11.74 -19.10
N THR A 120 5.30 12.42 -17.97
CA THR A 120 6.63 12.58 -17.37
C THR A 120 6.74 11.97 -15.97
N ARG A 121 5.61 11.54 -15.38
CA ARG A 121 5.54 11.03 -14.02
C ARG A 121 4.89 9.67 -13.92
N PHE A 122 5.56 8.76 -13.22
CA PHE A 122 5.04 7.44 -12.92
C PHE A 122 5.59 6.89 -11.60
N TYR A 123 4.81 6.04 -10.96
CA TYR A 123 5.28 5.21 -9.86
C TYR A 123 5.73 3.86 -10.38
N LEU A 124 6.91 3.41 -9.96
CA LEU A 124 7.43 2.07 -10.18
C LEU A 124 7.35 1.27 -8.89
N PHE A 125 6.61 0.16 -8.92
CA PHE A 125 6.45 -0.76 -7.80
C PHE A 125 7.27 -2.03 -8.03
N PRO A 126 7.84 -2.62 -6.97
CA PRO A 126 8.56 -3.89 -7.07
C PRO A 126 7.65 -5.05 -7.48
N SER A 127 6.34 -4.93 -7.26
CA SER A 127 5.36 -5.93 -7.67
C SER A 127 3.94 -5.37 -7.83
N LEU A 128 3.09 -6.07 -8.58
CA LEU A 128 1.66 -5.73 -8.73
C LEU A 128 0.96 -5.69 -7.37
N SER A 129 1.21 -6.69 -6.52
CA SER A 129 0.62 -6.76 -5.19
C SER A 129 1.00 -5.57 -4.30
N ALA A 130 2.24 -5.09 -4.38
CA ALA A 130 2.70 -3.88 -3.70
C ALA A 130 1.96 -2.64 -4.21
N ALA A 131 1.75 -2.54 -5.53
CA ALA A 131 0.99 -1.45 -6.14
C ALA A 131 -0.47 -1.39 -5.68
N LEU A 132 -1.12 -2.55 -5.48
CA LEU A 132 -2.49 -2.62 -4.97
C LEU A 132 -2.60 -2.09 -3.54
N VAL A 133 -1.71 -2.54 -2.65
CA VAL A 133 -1.66 -2.06 -1.27
C VAL A 133 -1.40 -0.55 -1.25
N TRP A 134 -0.43 -0.08 -2.04
CA TRP A 134 -0.11 1.34 -2.13
C TRP A 134 -1.28 2.17 -2.63
N ARG A 135 -1.97 1.73 -3.68
CA ARG A 135 -3.14 2.41 -4.23
C ARG A 135 -4.26 2.53 -3.22
N LEU A 136 -4.54 1.44 -2.49
CA LEU A 136 -5.54 1.44 -1.43
C LEU A 136 -5.19 2.50 -0.39
N VAL A 137 -3.97 2.43 0.16
CA VAL A 137 -3.48 3.38 1.17
C VAL A 137 -3.49 4.84 0.68
N ARG A 138 -3.01 5.08 -0.54
CA ARG A 138 -2.97 6.43 -1.14
C ARG A 138 -4.37 6.99 -1.32
N ARG A 139 -5.33 6.17 -1.75
CA ARG A 139 -6.73 6.58 -1.89
C ARG A 139 -7.34 6.90 -0.55
N LEU A 140 -7.14 6.05 0.45
CA LEU A 140 -7.62 6.28 1.81
C LEU A 140 -7.06 7.59 2.39
N ALA A 141 -5.79 7.90 2.12
CA ALA A 141 -5.18 9.16 2.53
C ALA A 141 -5.70 10.41 1.80
N ALA A 142 -6.34 10.26 0.63
CA ALA A 142 -6.89 11.35 -0.17
C ALA A 142 -8.41 11.54 0.02
N CYS A 143 -9.10 10.51 0.53
CA CYS A 143 -10.53 10.57 0.80
C CYS A 143 -10.79 11.13 2.20
N ASP A 144 -11.11 12.42 2.30
CA ASP A 144 -11.56 13.06 3.55
C ASP A 144 -12.88 12.47 4.10
N CYS A 145 -13.56 11.61 3.34
CA CYS A 145 -14.85 11.03 3.69
C CYS A 145 -14.79 9.76 4.54
N LEU A 146 -13.62 9.17 4.76
CA LEU A 146 -13.47 7.98 5.59
C LEU A 146 -12.96 8.38 6.99
N GLU A 147 -13.26 7.59 8.02
CA GLU A 147 -12.75 7.80 9.41
C GLU A 147 -11.21 7.77 9.50
N HIS A 148 -10.52 7.69 8.36
CA HIS A 148 -9.08 7.69 8.20
C HIS A 148 -8.51 9.10 8.30
N ARG A 149 -7.66 9.35 9.28
CA ARG A 149 -7.11 10.69 9.51
C ARG A 149 -5.59 10.66 9.54
N MET A 150 -4.98 11.65 8.90
CA MET A 150 -3.60 12.01 9.18
C MET A 150 -3.61 12.64 10.57
N VAL A 151 -2.86 12.08 11.51
CA VAL A 151 -2.86 12.55 12.91
C VAL A 151 -1.63 13.38 13.23
N LEU A 152 -0.53 13.11 12.52
CA LEU A 152 0.74 13.76 12.77
C LEU A 152 1.59 13.81 11.50
N ARG A 153 2.30 14.93 11.34
CA ARG A 153 3.31 15.12 10.31
C ARG A 153 4.65 15.53 10.94
N GLY A 154 5.65 14.67 10.76
CA GLY A 154 7.05 14.93 11.14
C GLY A 154 7.92 15.21 9.92
N ARG A 155 9.09 15.81 10.17
CA ARG A 155 10.13 16.03 9.14
C ARG A 155 11.49 15.65 9.72
N VAL A 156 12.25 14.92 8.92
CA VAL A 156 13.62 14.49 9.19
C VAL A 156 14.47 14.86 7.96
N ASP A 157 15.77 15.05 8.14
CA ASP A 157 16.67 15.26 7.00
C ASP A 157 16.65 14.02 6.10
N VAL A 158 16.62 14.22 4.78
CA VAL A 158 16.63 13.10 3.81
C VAL A 158 17.95 12.33 3.84
N SER A 159 19.01 12.96 4.35
CA SER A 159 20.36 12.43 4.50
C SER A 159 20.61 11.85 5.90
N ASP A 160 19.61 11.88 6.80
CA ASP A 160 19.74 11.28 8.13
C ASP A 160 19.82 9.76 8.02
N ASP A 161 20.91 9.16 8.49
CA ASP A 161 21.14 7.72 8.44
C ASP A 161 20.01 6.90 9.09
N ARG A 162 19.35 7.45 10.12
CA ARG A 162 18.21 6.81 10.79
C ARG A 162 16.99 6.77 9.89
N TYR A 163 16.74 7.85 9.15
CA TYR A 163 15.67 7.92 8.15
C TYR A 163 15.97 7.00 6.97
N LEU A 164 17.21 7.00 6.49
CA LEU A 164 17.64 6.10 5.41
C LEU A 164 17.50 4.63 5.83
N SER A 165 17.84 4.29 7.07
CA SER A 165 17.64 2.94 7.64
C SER A 165 16.16 2.56 7.67
N LEU A 166 15.27 3.45 8.12
CA LEU A 166 13.81 3.23 8.08
C LEU A 166 13.29 3.07 6.62
N MET A 167 13.94 3.72 5.65
CA MET A 167 13.60 3.63 4.23
C MET A 167 14.14 2.37 3.54
N SER A 168 15.27 1.82 3.99
CA SER A 168 15.95 0.69 3.36
C SER A 168 15.71 -0.64 4.06
N ASP A 169 15.50 -0.65 5.38
CA ASP A 169 15.48 -1.87 6.17
C ASP A 169 14.47 -2.88 5.67
N GLY A 170 14.81 -4.16 5.79
CA GLY A 170 13.92 -5.30 5.65
C GLY A 170 12.91 -5.38 6.78
N LEU A 171 12.15 -4.30 7.03
CA LEU A 171 11.09 -4.17 8.01
C LEU A 171 9.95 -5.19 7.85
N THR A 172 10.10 -6.19 7.00
CA THR A 172 9.14 -7.27 6.84
C THR A 172 9.27 -8.26 8.00
N GLY A 173 8.34 -8.19 8.96
CA GLY A 173 8.36 -9.07 10.13
C GLY A 173 6.98 -9.33 10.70
N GLN A 174 6.91 -9.89 11.91
CA GLN A 174 5.67 -10.00 12.67
C GLN A 174 5.17 -8.64 13.13
N ASP A 175 6.08 -7.67 13.30
CA ASP A 175 5.78 -6.37 13.92
C ASP A 175 5.29 -5.30 12.95
N VAL A 176 5.78 -5.30 11.71
CA VAL A 176 5.38 -4.32 10.70
C VAL A 176 5.33 -4.96 9.32
N PHE A 177 4.54 -4.35 8.45
CA PHE A 177 4.43 -4.70 7.05
C PHE A 177 4.75 -3.46 6.21
N ALA A 178 5.65 -3.58 5.23
CA ALA A 178 6.10 -2.43 4.46
C ALA A 178 6.04 -2.67 2.96
N VAL A 179 5.62 -1.63 2.23
CA VAL A 179 5.66 -1.58 0.76
C VAL A 179 6.33 -0.29 0.32
N GLY A 180 7.26 -0.40 -0.63
CA GLY A 180 7.98 0.72 -1.21
C GLY A 180 7.67 0.89 -2.69
N CYS A 181 7.89 2.11 -3.20
CA CYS A 181 7.87 2.41 -4.62
C CYS A 181 8.83 3.55 -4.95
N ARG A 182 9.18 3.69 -6.23
CA ARG A 182 9.89 4.84 -6.76
C ARG A 182 8.91 5.74 -7.49
N LEU A 183 8.98 7.04 -7.27
CA LEU A 183 8.33 8.04 -8.08
C LEU A 183 9.37 8.63 -9.02
N HIS A 184 9.19 8.42 -10.31
CA HIS A 184 9.93 9.10 -11.35
C HIS A 184 9.20 10.39 -11.70
N ASP A 185 9.88 11.53 -11.61
CA ASP A 185 9.34 12.83 -11.97
C ASP A 185 10.39 13.66 -12.70
N SER A 186 10.19 13.84 -14.01
CA SER A 186 10.98 14.76 -14.82
C SER A 186 12.50 14.54 -14.72
N GLY A 187 12.93 13.28 -14.66
CA GLY A 187 14.33 12.88 -14.53
C GLY A 187 14.84 12.73 -13.09
N SER A 188 14.04 13.10 -12.08
CA SER A 188 14.31 12.81 -10.68
C SER A 188 13.64 11.52 -10.23
N VAL A 189 14.31 10.77 -9.35
CA VAL A 189 13.77 9.55 -8.74
C VAL A 189 13.69 9.74 -7.24
N THR A 190 12.49 9.63 -6.68
CA THR A 190 12.25 9.73 -5.23
C THR A 190 11.67 8.42 -4.70
N TYR A 191 12.22 7.94 -3.59
CA TYR A 191 11.73 6.74 -2.93
C TYR A 191 10.58 7.10 -1.98
N GLN A 192 9.49 6.35 -2.08
CA GLN A 192 8.38 6.42 -1.15
C GLN A 192 8.16 5.07 -0.48
N ARG A 193 7.72 5.10 0.77
CA ARG A 193 7.47 3.88 1.54
C ARG A 193 6.25 4.04 2.43
N VAL A 194 5.52 2.96 2.61
CA VAL A 194 4.40 2.85 3.55
C VAL A 194 4.76 1.72 4.50
N VAL A 195 4.72 2.03 5.79
CA VAL A 195 5.01 1.08 6.87
C VAL A 195 3.75 0.96 7.72
N MET A 196 3.10 -0.19 7.63
CA MET A 196 1.93 -0.54 8.42
C MET A 196 2.38 -1.13 9.75
N VAL A 197 1.85 -0.56 10.82
CA VAL A 197 2.10 -1.01 12.20
C VAL A 197 0.89 -1.74 12.79
N SER A 198 -0.29 -1.57 12.18
CA SER A 198 -1.54 -2.28 12.44
C SER A 198 -2.40 -2.34 11.17
N GLY A 199 -3.34 -3.27 11.14
CA GLY A 199 -4.35 -3.49 10.10
C GLY A 199 -4.00 -4.61 9.12
N PHE A 200 -2.88 -5.32 9.38
CA PHE A 200 -2.38 -6.38 8.51
C PHE A 200 -2.40 -7.75 9.18
N ARG A 201 -2.62 -7.84 10.50
CA ARG A 201 -2.79 -9.09 11.25
C ARG A 201 -4.26 -9.49 11.36
N PRO A 202 -4.57 -10.76 11.70
CA PRO A 202 -5.95 -11.23 11.86
C PRO A 202 -6.74 -10.54 12.98
N ASP A 203 -6.05 -10.14 14.05
CA ASP A 203 -6.58 -9.57 15.28
C ASP A 203 -6.59 -8.04 15.30
N ASP A 204 -5.95 -7.40 14.32
CA ASP A 204 -5.95 -5.95 14.19
C ASP A 204 -7.37 -5.45 13.87
N THR A 205 -7.93 -4.62 14.76
CA THR A 205 -9.24 -3.96 14.57
C THR A 205 -9.13 -2.55 14.00
N ILE A 206 -7.91 -2.00 13.97
CA ILE A 206 -7.59 -0.68 13.42
C ILE A 206 -6.50 -0.81 12.35
N ALA A 207 -6.50 0.11 11.40
CA ALA A 207 -5.38 0.29 10.49
C ALA A 207 -4.56 1.49 10.95
N ALA A 208 -3.25 1.30 11.11
CA ALA A 208 -2.30 2.36 11.45
C ALA A 208 -1.04 2.19 10.61
N TYR A 209 -0.62 3.27 9.94
CA TYR A 209 0.54 3.24 9.06
C TYR A 209 1.24 4.59 8.95
N MET A 210 2.50 4.53 8.49
CA MET A 210 3.35 5.68 8.23
C MET A 210 3.59 5.80 6.74
N LYS A 211 3.46 7.00 6.18
CA LYS A 211 3.90 7.31 4.81
C LYS A 211 5.20 8.12 4.88
N LEU A 212 6.22 7.63 4.18
CA LEU A 212 7.55 8.22 4.11
C LEU A 212 7.85 8.67 2.68
N TYR A 213 8.30 9.91 2.53
CA TYR A 213 8.78 10.46 1.25
C TYR A 213 9.61 11.72 1.48
N CYS A 214 10.80 11.82 0.88
CA CYS A 214 11.65 13.02 0.92
C CYS A 214 11.80 13.63 2.34
N GLY A 215 12.11 12.80 3.35
CA GLY A 215 12.26 13.23 4.74
C GLY A 215 10.95 13.59 5.46
N ASN A 216 9.79 13.52 4.78
CA ASN A 216 8.49 13.71 5.42
C ASN A 216 7.99 12.38 5.95
N LEU A 217 7.50 12.38 7.18
CA LEU A 217 6.78 11.27 7.79
C LEU A 217 5.37 11.72 8.11
N LYS A 218 4.38 10.95 7.68
CA LYS A 218 2.97 11.20 7.97
C LYS A 218 2.37 9.96 8.63
N LEU A 219 1.79 10.14 9.80
CA LEU A 219 1.16 9.06 10.57
C LEU A 219 -0.34 9.10 10.32
N TYR A 220 -0.91 7.94 10.02
CA TYR A 220 -2.33 7.79 9.74
C TYR A 220 -2.92 6.65 10.55
N THR A 221 -4.13 6.83 11.05
CA THR A 221 -4.85 5.76 11.75
C THR A 221 -6.38 5.86 11.59
N THR A 222 -7.04 4.71 11.73
CA THR A 222 -8.50 4.59 11.89
C THR A 222 -8.93 4.44 13.34
N GLU A 223 -8.00 4.49 14.30
CA GLU A 223 -8.34 4.48 15.73
C GLU A 223 -9.19 5.71 16.05
N ARG A 224 -10.30 5.47 16.74
CA ARG A 224 -11.17 6.54 17.20
C ARG A 224 -10.53 7.25 18.38
N CYS A 225 -10.65 8.58 18.40
CA CYS A 225 -10.16 9.36 19.53
C CYS A 225 -10.87 8.94 20.82
N ALA A 226 -10.10 8.48 21.81
CA ALA A 226 -10.58 8.11 23.14
C ALA A 226 -10.75 9.32 24.07
N ALA A 227 -10.14 10.46 23.73
CA ALA A 227 -10.12 11.69 24.51
C ALA A 227 -10.38 12.93 23.62
N SER A 228 -10.53 14.09 24.26
CA SER A 228 -10.75 15.37 23.57
C SER A 228 -9.54 15.83 22.77
N ALA A 229 -9.73 16.76 21.84
CA ALA A 229 -8.66 17.26 20.98
C ALA A 229 -7.51 17.97 21.73
N SER A 230 -7.77 18.48 22.94
CA SER A 230 -6.78 19.14 23.80
C SER A 230 -5.88 18.15 24.55
N CYS A 231 -6.28 16.89 24.66
CA CYS A 231 -5.46 15.86 25.30
C CYS A 231 -4.23 15.50 24.44
N PRO A 232 -3.13 15.03 25.06
CA PRO A 232 -1.99 14.46 24.35
C PRO A 232 -2.39 13.36 23.35
N LEU A 233 -1.60 13.18 22.30
CA LEU A 233 -1.87 12.14 21.30
C LEU A 233 -1.92 10.73 21.89
N ASP A 234 -1.11 10.43 22.89
CA ASP A 234 -1.11 9.12 23.56
C ASP A 234 -2.41 8.85 24.34
N GLU A 235 -3.09 9.89 24.83
CA GLU A 235 -4.41 9.75 25.45
C GLU A 235 -5.52 9.66 24.40
N ARG A 236 -5.37 10.37 23.28
CA ARG A 236 -6.35 10.37 22.20
C ARG A 236 -6.32 9.07 21.40
N LEU A 237 -5.13 8.52 21.14
CA LEU A 237 -4.90 7.40 20.22
C LEU A 237 -3.91 6.39 20.86
N PRO A 238 -4.26 5.82 22.03
CA PRO A 238 -3.32 5.04 22.83
C PRO A 238 -2.74 3.83 22.09
N THR A 239 -3.53 3.20 21.23
CA THR A 239 -3.10 1.99 20.50
C THR A 239 -2.11 2.37 19.39
N SER A 240 -2.49 3.31 18.52
CA SER A 240 -1.71 3.70 17.35
C SER A 240 -0.43 4.40 17.76
N MET A 241 -0.47 5.28 18.76
CA MET A 241 0.71 6.00 19.22
C MET A 241 1.72 5.06 19.87
N GLY A 242 1.28 4.09 20.67
CA GLY A 242 2.17 3.06 21.21
C GLY A 242 2.87 2.25 20.10
N LEU A 243 2.17 1.94 19.02
CA LEU A 243 2.74 1.25 17.86
C LEU A 243 3.71 2.14 17.06
N PHE A 244 3.36 3.41 16.81
CA PHE A 244 4.24 4.35 16.12
C PHE A 244 5.53 4.62 16.90
N ARG A 245 5.43 4.91 18.21
CA ARG A 245 6.58 5.11 19.10
C ARG A 245 7.48 3.88 19.09
N ARG A 246 6.92 2.66 19.20
CA ARG A 246 7.71 1.42 19.12
C ARG A 246 8.54 1.33 17.84
N VAL A 247 7.95 1.66 16.69
CA VAL A 247 8.68 1.58 15.41
C VAL A 247 9.68 2.72 15.27
N LEU A 248 9.27 3.96 15.52
CA LEU A 248 10.15 5.13 15.40
C LEU A 248 11.31 5.10 16.41
N GLY A 249 11.06 4.60 17.63
CA GLY A 249 12.05 4.43 18.67
C GLY A 249 13.16 3.44 18.30
N ARG A 250 12.86 2.38 17.52
CA ARG A 250 13.87 1.45 16.97
C ARG A 250 14.90 2.17 16.08
N PHE A 251 14.48 3.24 15.40
CA PHE A 251 15.33 4.05 14.55
C PHE A 251 15.81 5.33 15.26
N GLY A 252 15.41 5.55 16.51
CA GLY A 252 15.71 6.80 17.22
C GLY A 252 15.10 8.04 16.56
N LEU A 253 13.95 7.91 15.89
CA LEU A 253 13.23 9.02 15.20
C LEU A 253 12.00 9.51 15.97
N GLU A 254 11.73 8.95 17.14
CA GLU A 254 10.53 9.23 17.92
C GLU A 254 10.43 10.71 18.31
N LYS A 255 11.51 11.33 18.78
CA LYS A 255 11.51 12.71 19.24
C LYS A 255 11.24 13.70 18.10
N GLU A 256 11.89 13.53 16.95
CA GLU A 256 11.76 14.42 15.80
C GLU A 256 10.37 14.32 15.17
N VAL A 257 9.77 13.14 15.20
CA VAL A 257 8.48 12.88 14.55
C VAL A 257 7.32 13.11 15.51
N ILE A 258 7.33 12.53 16.71
CA ILE A 258 6.22 12.60 17.67
C ILE A 258 6.25 13.91 18.44
N ASP A 259 7.38 14.25 19.06
CA ASP A 259 7.48 15.43 19.93
C ASP A 259 7.68 16.73 19.11
N GLY A 260 8.42 16.64 18.00
CA GLY A 260 8.68 17.74 17.07
C GLY A 260 7.68 17.88 15.92
N GLY A 261 6.76 16.91 15.80
CA GLY A 261 5.78 16.87 14.71
C GLY A 261 4.66 17.88 14.85
N ARG A 262 4.02 18.19 13.72
CA ARG A 262 2.77 18.96 13.70
C ARG A 262 1.58 18.01 13.75
N VAL A 263 0.76 18.15 14.79
CA VAL A 263 -0.53 17.46 14.90
C VAL A 263 -1.51 18.04 13.88
N THR A 264 -2.23 17.17 13.19
CA THR A 264 -3.31 17.54 12.27
C THR A 264 -4.61 16.97 12.84
N VAL A 265 -5.44 17.84 13.40
CA VAL A 265 -6.72 17.50 14.02
C VAL A 265 -7.84 17.66 13.01
#